data_AF-A0A945GRB6-F1
#
_entry.id   AF-A0A945GRB6-F1
#
_cell.length_a   1.000
_cell.length_b   1.000
_cell.length_c   1.000
_cell.angle_alpha   90.00
_cell.angle_beta   90.00
_cell.angle_gamma   90.00
#
_symmetry.space_group_name_H-M   'P 1'
#
loop_
_entity.id
_entity.type
_entity.pdbx_description
1 polymer ?
#
loop_
_entity_poly.entity_id
_entity_poly.type
_entity_poly.pdbx_seq_one_letter_code
_entity_poly.pdbx_strand_id
1 'polypeptide(L)'
;MNWAETLNKYPSIMYVTGGLLIGLFIGYQVLPKLLPRKTAPLSAAELQSVVTMQKQLEDKLAASIAAIEGVGDAQVQLSTPLSGSRRIHRKASVTVTAADAPLADVQVAAITEVIASGIDDLLPGNVTVFDSAGRALNLEVVQEYEQKQFWTNIAINVCKILGILAAMITIRFIIQSIHKKMLGETQGC
;
A
#
# COMPACT_ATOMS: atom_id res chain seq x y z
N MET A 1 -36.47 -20.15 -0.01
CA MET A 1 -36.66 -19.01 -0.93
C MET A 1 -35.73 -19.18 -2.10
N ASN A 2 -36.27 -19.58 -3.25
CA ASN A 2 -35.49 -19.93 -4.43
C ASN A 2 -35.19 -18.66 -5.23
N TRP A 3 -34.07 -18.00 -4.93
CA TRP A 3 -33.67 -16.71 -5.52
C TRP A 3 -33.55 -16.74 -7.05
N ALA A 4 -33.39 -17.91 -7.65
CA ALA A 4 -33.33 -18.09 -9.09
C ALA A 4 -34.69 -17.86 -9.80
N GLU A 5 -35.81 -18.25 -9.18
CA GLU A 5 -37.14 -18.04 -9.76
C GLU A 5 -37.60 -16.58 -9.69
N THR A 6 -37.23 -15.86 -8.62
CA THR A 6 -37.57 -14.43 -8.47
C THR A 6 -36.78 -13.55 -9.43
N LEU A 7 -35.52 -13.89 -9.74
CA LEU A 7 -34.71 -13.17 -10.73
C LEU A 7 -35.23 -13.30 -12.16
N ASN A 8 -35.82 -14.46 -12.51
CA ASN A 8 -36.40 -14.68 -13.84
C ASN A 8 -37.75 -13.95 -14.00
N LYS A 9 -38.49 -13.77 -12.90
CA LYS A 9 -39.82 -13.12 -12.88
C LYS A 9 -39.75 -11.59 -12.91
N TYR A 10 -38.68 -10.98 -12.40
CA TYR A 10 -38.51 -9.52 -12.35
C TYR A 10 -37.08 -9.09 -12.73
N PRO A 11 -36.71 -9.16 -14.02
CA PRO A 11 -35.36 -8.82 -14.48
C PRO A 11 -35.00 -7.36 -14.16
N SER A 12 -35.98 -6.45 -14.11
CA SER A 12 -35.81 -5.04 -13.75
C SER A 12 -35.21 -4.83 -12.35
N ILE A 13 -35.54 -5.69 -11.38
CA ILE A 13 -35.02 -5.58 -10.01
C ILE A 13 -33.50 -5.86 -10.00
N MET A 14 -33.04 -6.81 -10.81
CA MET A 14 -31.62 -7.13 -10.96
C MET A 14 -30.81 -5.98 -11.57
N TYR A 15 -31.38 -5.28 -12.56
CA TYR A 15 -30.71 -4.11 -13.15
C TYR A 15 -30.65 -2.91 -12.20
N VAL A 16 -31.71 -2.67 -11.42
CA VAL A 16 -31.74 -1.56 -10.45
C VAL A 16 -30.80 -1.82 -9.28
N THR A 17 -30.81 -3.02 -8.71
CA THR A 17 -29.90 -3.36 -7.60
C THR A 17 -28.44 -3.47 -8.07
N GLY A 18 -28.19 -4.09 -9.23
CA GLY A 18 -26.85 -4.15 -9.82
C GLY A 18 -26.29 -2.77 -10.20
N GLY A 19 -27.11 -1.92 -10.84
CA GLY A 19 -26.72 -0.55 -11.19
C GLY A 19 -26.45 0.33 -9.98
N LEU A 20 -27.27 0.22 -8.93
CA LEU A 20 -27.07 0.92 -7.66
C LEU A 20 -25.75 0.49 -6.99
N LEU A 21 -25.47 -0.81 -6.92
CA LEU A 21 -24.25 -1.33 -6.30
C LEU A 21 -23.00 -0.92 -7.08
N ILE A 22 -23.04 -0.95 -8.41
CA ILE A 22 -21.93 -0.50 -9.27
C ILE A 22 -21.73 1.02 -9.12
N GLY A 23 -22.81 1.80 -9.14
CA GLY A 23 -22.76 3.26 -8.95
C GLY A 23 -22.24 3.66 -7.57
N LEU A 24 -22.65 2.96 -6.51
CA LEU A 24 -22.16 3.17 -5.16
C LEU A 24 -20.67 2.82 -5.03
N PHE A 25 -20.23 1.73 -5.66
CA PHE A 25 -18.82 1.30 -5.65
C PHE A 25 -17.91 2.28 -6.40
N ILE A 26 -18.33 2.73 -7.59
CA ILE A 26 -17.60 3.74 -8.37
C ILE A 26 -17.62 5.09 -7.65
N GLY A 27 -18.79 5.49 -7.12
CA GLY A 27 -18.95 6.68 -6.31
C GLY A 27 -18.02 6.68 -5.10
N TYR A 28 -17.93 5.58 -4.35
CA TYR A 28 -17.02 5.47 -3.21
C TYR A 28 -15.54 5.60 -3.58
N GLN A 29 -15.13 5.14 -4.78
CA GLN A 29 -13.73 5.28 -5.22
C GLN A 29 -13.40 6.67 -5.79
N VAL A 30 -14.38 7.35 -6.38
CA VAL A 30 -14.17 8.61 -7.11
C VAL A 30 -14.52 9.84 -6.26
N LEU A 31 -15.57 9.76 -5.43
CA LEU A 31 -16.00 10.83 -4.53
C LEU A 31 -14.89 11.36 -3.60
N PRO A 32 -14.05 10.52 -2.95
CA PRO A 32 -12.96 11.03 -2.12
C PRO A 32 -11.84 11.71 -2.93
N LYS A 33 -11.77 11.52 -4.26
CA LYS A 33 -10.82 12.23 -5.14
C LYS A 33 -11.35 13.59 -5.60
N LEU A 34 -12.67 13.76 -5.65
CA LEU A 34 -13.34 14.99 -6.09
C LEU A 34 -13.57 15.98 -4.96
N LEU A 35 -13.60 15.52 -3.71
CA LEU A 35 -13.73 16.40 -2.55
C LEU A 35 -12.34 16.92 -2.17
N PRO A 36 -12.04 18.23 -2.37
CA PRO A 36 -10.80 18.80 -1.86
C PRO A 36 -10.83 18.72 -0.34
N ARG A 37 -9.96 17.88 0.23
CA ARG A 37 -9.65 17.93 1.66
C ARG A 37 -9.02 19.31 1.89
N LYS A 38 -9.70 20.20 2.61
CA LYS A 38 -9.09 21.45 3.08
C LYS A 38 -7.95 21.09 4.03
N THR A 39 -6.77 20.82 3.49
CA THR A 39 -5.54 20.88 4.26
C THR A 39 -5.19 22.35 4.34
N ALA A 40 -5.63 23.02 5.41
CA ALA A 40 -5.05 24.31 5.74
C ALA A 40 -3.52 24.11 5.78
N PRO A 41 -2.71 24.99 5.15
CA PRO A 41 -1.27 24.93 5.34
C PRO A 41 -1.01 25.00 6.84
N LEU A 42 -0.25 24.04 7.37
CA LEU A 42 0.11 24.03 8.79
C LEU A 42 0.73 25.39 9.13
N SER A 43 0.29 25.98 10.24
CA SER A 43 0.91 27.20 10.74
C SER A 43 2.38 26.93 11.09
N ALA A 44 3.21 27.98 11.12
CA ALA A 44 4.63 27.84 11.45
C ALA A 44 4.86 27.15 12.82
N ALA A 45 3.96 27.36 13.78
CA ALA A 45 4.00 26.72 15.10
C ALA A 45 3.70 25.21 15.03
N GLU A 46 2.73 24.79 14.22
CA GLU A 46 2.41 23.38 14.02
C GLU A 46 3.49 22.64 13.22
N LEU A 47 4.15 23.33 12.28
CA LEU A 47 5.30 22.75 11.58
C LEU A 47 6.47 22.51 12.54
N GLN A 48 6.76 23.46 13.41
CA GLN A 48 7.81 23.30 14.43
C GLN A 48 7.49 22.18 15.42
N SER A 49 6.24 22.02 15.83
CA SER A 49 5.85 20.94 16.74
C SER A 49 6.01 19.57 16.10
N VAL A 50 5.61 19.41 14.83
CA VAL A 50 5.78 18.15 14.09
C VAL A 50 7.26 17.79 13.92
N VAL A 51 8.11 18.74 13.53
CA VAL A 51 9.55 18.52 13.40
C VAL A 51 10.19 18.14 14.74
N THR A 52 9.79 18.82 15.82
CA THR A 52 10.30 18.52 17.17
C THR A 52 9.87 17.12 17.61
N MET A 53 8.61 16.74 17.40
CA MET A 53 8.10 15.42 17.74
C MET A 53 8.81 14.32 16.92
N GLN A 54 9.05 14.56 15.63
CA GLN A 54 9.81 13.64 14.79
C GLN A 54 11.24 13.47 15.32
N LYS A 55 11.92 14.57 15.63
CA LYS A 55 13.29 14.52 16.13
C LYS A 55 13.38 13.77 17.46
N GLN A 56 12.42 13.97 18.36
CA GLN A 56 12.33 13.23 19.62
C GLN A 56 12.11 11.71 19.40
N LEU A 57 11.33 11.33 18.39
CA LEU A 57 11.16 9.92 18.04
C LEU A 57 12.47 9.33 17.52
N GLU A 58 13.13 10.02 16.58
CA GLU A 58 14.44 9.60 16.05
C GLU A 58 15.48 9.44 17.16
N ASP A 59 15.54 10.38 18.10
CA ASP A 59 16.47 10.34 19.24
C ASP A 59 16.14 9.18 20.21
N LYS A 60 14.86 8.90 20.45
CA LYS A 60 14.45 7.75 21.27
C LYS A 60 14.82 6.42 20.61
N LEU A 61 14.61 6.29 19.30
CA LEU A 61 15.01 5.09 18.56
C LEU A 61 16.53 4.93 18.58
N ALA A 62 17.29 6.01 18.33
CA ALA A 62 18.74 6.03 18.42
C ALA A 62 19.24 5.56 19.79
N ALA A 63 18.69 6.11 20.88
CA ALA A 63 19.02 5.69 22.24
C ALA A 63 18.68 4.21 22.52
N SER A 64 17.58 3.71 21.96
CA SER A 64 17.21 2.30 22.10
C SER A 64 18.15 1.36 21.36
N ILE A 65 18.71 1.78 20.22
CA ILE A 65 19.67 0.98 19.44
C ILE A 65 21.05 1.02 20.10
N ALA A 66 21.46 2.18 20.63
CA ALA A 66 22.71 2.34 21.36
C ALA A 66 22.75 1.51 22.67
N ALA A 67 21.59 1.09 23.19
CA ALA A 67 21.51 0.18 24.33
C ALA A 67 21.81 -1.29 23.95
N ILE A 68 21.91 -1.63 22.66
CA ILE A 68 22.21 -2.99 22.19
C ILE A 68 23.71 -3.24 22.30
N GLU A 69 24.08 -4.41 22.82
CA GLU A 69 25.48 -4.81 23.00
C GLU A 69 26.25 -4.81 21.67
N GLY A 70 27.39 -4.12 21.64
CA GLY A 70 28.24 -3.98 20.45
C GLY A 70 27.98 -2.71 19.62
N VAL A 71 26.91 -1.96 19.90
CA VAL A 71 26.64 -0.65 19.28
C VAL A 71 27.23 0.48 20.13
N GLY A 72 28.16 1.25 19.56
CA GLY A 72 28.78 2.40 20.24
C GLY A 72 27.96 3.68 20.07
N ASP A 73 27.50 3.94 18.84
CA ASP A 73 26.65 5.08 18.52
C ASP A 73 25.64 4.70 17.43
N ALA A 74 24.47 5.33 17.43
CA ALA A 74 23.41 5.07 16.46
C ALA A 74 22.69 6.37 16.09
N GLN A 75 22.47 6.57 14.80
CA GLN A 75 21.68 7.68 14.26
C GLN A 75 20.55 7.13 13.40
N VAL A 76 19.32 7.54 13.70
CA VAL A 76 18.13 7.13 12.95
C VAL A 76 17.57 8.35 12.22
N GLN A 77 17.29 8.18 10.93
CA GLN A 77 16.64 9.18 10.11
C GLN A 77 15.39 8.60 9.45
N LEU A 78 14.24 9.19 9.75
CA LEU A 78 12.97 8.76 9.18
C LEU A 78 12.66 9.60 7.95
N SER A 79 12.43 8.93 6.82
CA SER A 79 11.93 9.61 5.62
C SER A 79 10.42 9.80 5.78
N THR A 80 10.01 10.87 6.46
CA THR A 80 8.60 11.21 6.62
C THR A 80 8.10 11.94 5.37
N PRO A 81 7.10 11.42 4.64
CA PRO A 81 6.44 12.23 3.63
C PRO A 81 5.64 13.34 4.35
N LEU A 82 6.04 14.60 4.17
CA LEU A 82 5.36 15.80 4.72
C LEU A 82 3.92 16.01 4.21
N SER A 83 3.36 15.05 3.46
CA SER A 83 2.07 15.16 2.81
C SER A 83 1.24 13.91 3.07
N GLY A 84 0.01 14.12 3.59
CA GLY A 84 -0.94 13.09 4.01
C GLY A 84 -1.56 12.25 2.88
N SER A 85 -0.82 11.99 1.80
CA SER A 85 -1.26 11.12 0.71
C SER A 85 -0.84 9.68 1.00
N ARG A 86 -1.83 8.91 1.48
CA ARG A 86 -2.03 7.46 1.30
C ARG A 86 -0.79 6.60 1.11
N ARG A 87 -0.45 5.84 2.16
CA ARG A 87 0.34 4.58 2.14
C ARG A 87 1.54 4.63 1.19
N ILE A 88 2.36 5.66 1.32
CA ILE A 88 3.74 5.57 0.85
C ILE A 88 4.47 4.82 1.96
N HIS A 89 4.93 3.61 1.65
CA HIS A 89 5.73 2.80 2.56
C HIS A 89 6.78 3.68 3.24
N ARG A 90 6.71 3.81 4.57
CA ARG A 90 7.71 4.57 5.32
C ARG A 90 9.06 3.88 5.13
N LYS A 91 10.11 4.67 4.93
CA LYS A 91 11.49 4.18 4.88
C LYS A 91 12.27 4.81 6.03
N ALA A 92 13.25 4.06 6.53
CA ALA A 92 14.14 4.51 7.59
C ALA A 92 15.59 4.24 7.19
N SER A 93 16.47 5.19 7.46
CA SER A 93 17.91 5.04 7.33
C SER A 93 18.52 5.04 8.71
N VAL A 94 19.38 4.07 8.99
CA VAL A 94 20.00 3.89 10.30
C VAL A 94 21.49 3.80 10.10
N THR A 95 22.24 4.70 10.71
CA THR A 95 23.70 4.64 10.72
C THR A 95 24.13 4.14 12.09
N VAL A 96 24.93 3.08 12.12
CA VAL A 96 25.40 2.44 13.34
C VAL A 96 26.92 2.46 13.33
N THR A 97 27.49 2.88 14.46
CA THR A 97 28.92 2.82 14.73
C THR A 97 29.17 1.67 15.70
N ALA A 98 29.95 0.69 15.27
CA ALA A 98 30.34 -0.43 16.12
C ALA A 98 31.32 0.01 17.22
N ALA A 99 31.19 -0.55 18.42
CA ALA A 99 32.07 -0.22 19.54
C ALA A 99 33.45 -0.91 19.43
N ASP A 100 33.46 -2.26 19.40
CA ASP A 100 34.70 -3.05 19.48
C ASP A 100 34.94 -3.96 18.26
N ALA A 101 33.87 -4.45 17.63
CA ALA A 101 33.93 -5.44 16.55
C ALA A 101 32.85 -5.15 15.48
N PRO A 102 33.08 -5.53 14.21
CA PRO A 102 32.07 -5.37 13.16
C PRO A 102 30.78 -6.10 13.56
N LEU A 103 29.64 -5.45 13.33
CA LEU A 103 28.33 -6.00 13.65
C LEU A 103 28.08 -7.28 12.87
N ALA A 104 27.61 -8.33 13.55
CA ALA A 104 27.20 -9.56 12.90
C ALA A 104 25.85 -9.36 12.19
N ASP A 105 25.61 -10.09 11.09
CA ASP A 105 24.35 -10.02 10.33
C ASP A 105 23.11 -10.25 11.22
N VAL A 106 23.24 -11.11 12.24
CA VAL A 106 22.19 -11.38 13.23
C VAL A 106 21.86 -10.14 14.06
N GLN A 107 22.86 -9.35 14.46
CA GLN A 107 22.66 -8.10 15.19
C GLN A 107 22.00 -7.04 14.30
N VAL A 108 22.43 -6.94 13.04
CA VAL A 108 21.84 -6.02 12.05
C VAL A 108 20.37 -6.36 11.79
N ALA A 109 20.02 -7.65 11.70
CA ALA A 109 18.65 -8.11 11.57
C ALA A 109 17.80 -7.79 12.82
N ALA A 110 18.35 -7.98 14.02
CA ALA A 110 17.67 -7.64 15.27
C ALA A 110 17.39 -6.13 15.38
N ILE A 111 18.38 -5.29 15.04
CA ILE A 111 18.21 -3.83 14.99
C ILE A 111 17.10 -3.45 14.01
N THR A 112 17.09 -4.06 12.83
CA THR A 112 16.08 -3.81 11.80
C THR A 112 14.67 -4.15 12.29
N GLU A 113 14.51 -5.30 12.96
CA GLU A 113 13.21 -5.74 13.49
C GLU A 113 12.70 -4.84 14.62
N VAL A 114 13.58 -4.44 15.53
CA VAL A 114 13.23 -3.50 16.62
C VAL A 114 12.72 -2.18 16.05
N ILE A 115 13.37 -1.65 15.03
CA ILE A 115 12.98 -0.39 14.38
C ILE A 115 11.66 -0.53 13.63
N ALA A 116 11.50 -1.62 12.87
CA ALA A 116 10.26 -1.91 12.17
C ALA A 116 9.07 -2.05 13.14
N SER A 117 9.28 -2.69 14.30
CA SER A 117 8.25 -2.84 15.33
C SER A 117 7.89 -1.52 16.04
N GLY A 118 8.82 -0.56 16.09
CA GLY A 118 8.63 0.73 16.76
C GLY A 118 7.87 1.77 15.94
N ILE A 119 7.63 1.53 14.64
CA ILE A 119 7.02 2.50 13.73
C ILE A 119 5.86 1.86 12.97
N ASP A 120 4.69 2.49 13.08
CA ASP A 120 3.51 2.06 12.34
C ASP A 120 3.74 2.05 10.82
N ASP A 121 3.43 0.92 10.17
CA ASP A 121 3.52 0.73 8.71
C ASP A 121 4.97 0.78 8.18
N LEU A 122 5.96 0.49 9.03
CA LEU A 122 7.35 0.29 8.63
C LEU A 122 7.65 -1.22 8.51
N LEU A 123 8.02 -1.66 7.32
CA LEU A 123 8.42 -3.04 7.07
C LEU A 123 9.93 -3.17 7.30
N PRO A 124 10.44 -4.32 7.79
CA PRO A 124 11.87 -4.55 7.96
C PRO A 124 12.66 -4.40 6.65
N GLY A 125 12.04 -4.74 5.52
CA GLY A 125 12.63 -4.52 4.18
C GLY A 125 12.75 -3.05 3.74
N ASN A 126 12.18 -2.09 4.47
CA ASN A 126 12.26 -0.66 4.18
C ASN A 126 13.21 0.09 5.12
N VAL A 127 13.93 -0.63 5.98
CA VAL A 127 14.98 -0.08 6.83
C VAL A 127 16.31 -0.36 6.15
N THR A 128 17.16 0.63 5.97
CA THR A 128 18.53 0.45 5.51
C THR A 128 19.49 0.74 6.65
N VAL A 129 20.36 -0.21 6.97
CA VAL A 129 21.36 -0.08 8.02
C VAL A 129 22.72 0.16 7.38
N PHE A 130 23.40 1.22 7.80
CA PHE A 130 24.72 1.64 7.35
C PHE A 130 25.72 1.52 8.49
N ASP A 131 26.94 1.08 8.16
CA ASP A 131 28.11 1.20 9.02
C ASP A 131 28.66 2.65 8.99
N SER A 132 29.46 3.01 10.00
CA SER A 132 30.26 4.22 10.09
C SER A 132 31.08 4.55 8.82
N ALA A 133 31.48 3.52 8.07
CA ALA A 133 32.18 3.66 6.78
C ALA A 133 31.24 3.95 5.58
N GLY A 134 29.93 4.10 5.80
CA GLY A 134 28.92 4.31 4.75
C GLY A 134 28.53 3.04 3.97
N ARG A 135 28.91 1.86 4.46
CA ARG A 135 28.57 0.58 3.82
C ARG A 135 27.20 0.10 4.31
N ALA A 136 26.30 -0.24 3.39
CA ALA A 136 25.01 -0.83 3.75
C ALA A 136 25.20 -2.30 4.19
N LEU A 137 24.76 -2.62 5.40
CA LEU A 137 24.91 -3.95 6.02
C LEU A 137 23.77 -4.91 5.68
N ASN A 138 22.61 -4.40 5.26
CA ASN A 138 21.40 -5.19 5.00
C ASN A 138 20.90 -5.10 3.54
N LEU A 139 21.78 -4.75 2.60
CA LEU A 139 21.41 -4.45 1.22
C LEU A 139 20.73 -5.65 0.52
N GLU A 140 21.21 -6.87 0.75
CA GLU A 140 20.66 -8.09 0.15
C GLU A 140 19.20 -8.32 0.59
N VAL A 141 18.93 -8.18 1.89
CA VAL A 141 17.59 -8.34 2.46
C VAL A 141 16.65 -7.29 1.88
N VAL A 142 17.07 -6.03 1.82
CA VAL A 142 16.28 -4.93 1.24
C VAL A 142 15.93 -5.22 -0.23
N GLN A 143 16.88 -5.69 -1.03
CA GLN A 143 16.64 -6.03 -2.44
C GLN A 143 15.66 -7.19 -2.61
N GLU A 144 15.75 -8.23 -1.79
CA GLU A 144 14.81 -9.37 -1.83
C GLU A 144 13.38 -8.92 -1.55
N TYR A 145 13.18 -8.00 -0.59
CA TYR A 145 11.87 -7.40 -0.32
C TYR A 145 11.35 -6.58 -1.51
N GLU A 146 12.19 -5.76 -2.13
CA GLU A 146 11.80 -4.97 -3.30
C GLU A 146 11.40 -5.85 -4.49
N GLN A 147 12.13 -6.94 -4.73
CA GLN A 147 11.78 -7.92 -5.76
C GLN A 147 10.41 -8.57 -5.50
N LYS A 148 10.15 -9.02 -4.26
CA LYS A 148 8.85 -9.61 -3.89
C LYS A 148 7.70 -8.62 -4.07
N GLN A 149 7.89 -7.37 -3.67
CA GLN A 149 6.90 -6.30 -3.82
C GLN A 149 6.64 -5.99 -5.30
N PHE A 150 7.70 -5.94 -6.12
CA PHE A 150 7.58 -5.71 -7.56
C PHE A 150 6.72 -6.78 -8.23
N TRP A 151 7.01 -8.06 -8.01
CA TRP A 151 6.22 -9.17 -8.56
C TRP A 151 4.77 -9.16 -8.08
N THR A 152 4.54 -8.85 -6.79
CA THR A 152 3.19 -8.73 -6.22
C THR A 152 2.39 -7.62 -6.90
N ASN A 153 3.01 -6.45 -7.10
CA ASN A 153 2.37 -5.32 -7.77
C ASN A 153 2.03 -5.64 -9.24
N ILE A 154 2.93 -6.32 -9.95
CA ILE A 154 2.67 -6.81 -11.31
C ILE A 154 1.48 -7.77 -11.31
N ALA A 155 1.48 -8.78 -10.43
CA ALA A 155 0.41 -9.77 -10.38
C ALA A 155 -0.95 -9.11 -10.13
N ILE A 156 -1.04 -8.15 -9.21
CA ILE A 156 -2.26 -7.40 -8.92
C ILE A 156 -2.74 -6.62 -10.15
N ASN A 157 -1.84 -5.93 -10.84
CA ASN A 157 -2.21 -5.16 -12.03
C ASN A 157 -2.64 -6.07 -13.19
N VAL A 158 -1.94 -7.19 -13.42
CA VAL A 158 -2.30 -8.17 -14.44
C VAL A 158 -3.69 -8.76 -14.15
N CYS A 159 -3.98 -9.13 -12.90
CA CYS A 159 -5.31 -9.61 -12.50
C CYS A 159 -6.42 -8.57 -12.79
N LYS A 160 -6.17 -7.28 -12.53
CA LYS A 160 -7.14 -6.21 -12.85
C LYS A 160 -7.39 -6.11 -14.35
N ILE A 161 -6.34 -6.14 -15.16
CA ILE A 161 -6.46 -6.06 -16.63
C ILE A 161 -7.23 -7.26 -17.18
N LEU A 162 -6.92 -8.48 -16.71
CA LEU A 162 -7.64 -9.69 -17.12
C LEU A 162 -9.12 -9.66 -16.70
N GLY A 163 -9.43 -9.15 -15.50
CA GLY A 163 -10.81 -8.97 -15.06
C GLY A 163 -11.62 -8.01 -15.95
N ILE A 164 -11.01 -6.90 -16.39
CA ILE A 164 -11.63 -5.96 -17.33
C ILE A 164 -11.87 -6.62 -18.69
N LEU A 165 -10.88 -7.37 -19.21
CA LEU A 165 -11.03 -8.09 -20.49
C LEU A 165 -12.14 -9.13 -20.43
N ALA A 166 -12.22 -9.91 -19.35
CA ALA A 166 -13.29 -10.88 -19.14
C ALA A 166 -14.68 -10.19 -19.14
N ALA A 167 -14.80 -9.05 -18.47
CA ALA A 167 -16.03 -8.26 -18.48
C ALA A 167 -16.40 -7.74 -19.89
N MET A 168 -15.42 -7.33 -20.70
CA MET A 168 -15.73 -6.92 -22.08
C MET A 168 -16.23 -8.09 -22.94
N ILE A 169 -15.66 -9.29 -22.77
CA ILE A 169 -16.06 -10.48 -23.53
C ILE A 169 -17.49 -10.90 -23.15
N THR A 170 -17.84 -10.86 -21.86
CA THR A 170 -19.20 -11.20 -21.41
C THR A 170 -20.24 -10.20 -21.92
N ILE A 171 -19.92 -8.89 -21.90
CA ILE A 171 -20.80 -7.86 -22.47
C ILE A 171 -21.02 -8.09 -23.97
N ARG A 172 -19.96 -8.43 -24.73
CA ARG A 172 -20.08 -8.74 -26.16
C ARG A 172 -21.05 -9.91 -26.41
N PHE A 173 -20.95 -10.97 -25.60
CA PHE A 173 -21.85 -12.12 -25.71
C PHE A 173 -23.31 -11.75 -25.41
N ILE A 174 -23.56 -10.91 -24.41
CA ILE A 174 -24.92 -10.46 -24.06
C ILE A 174 -25.54 -9.65 -25.20
N ILE A 175 -24.79 -8.72 -25.80
CA ILE A 175 -25.27 -7.92 -26.94
C ILE A 175 -25.60 -8.81 -28.15
N GLN A 176 -24.73 -9.77 -28.48
CA GLN A 176 -24.98 -10.70 -29.58
C GLN A 176 -26.22 -11.57 -29.34
N SER A 177 -26.45 -11.97 -28.09
CA SER A 177 -27.62 -12.76 -27.68
C SER A 177 -28.93 -11.99 -27.88
N ILE A 178 -28.97 -10.72 -27.45
CA ILE A 178 -30.14 -9.84 -27.59
C ILE A 178 -30.39 -9.53 -29.07
N HIS A 179 -29.35 -9.18 -29.82
CA HIS A 179 -29.45 -8.88 -31.26
C HIS A 179 -29.98 -10.08 -32.06
N LYS A 180 -29.50 -11.30 -31.77
CA LYS A 180 -30.00 -12.53 -32.39
C LYS A 180 -31.48 -12.79 -32.03
N LYS A 181 -31.89 -12.50 -30.79
CA LYS A 181 -33.30 -12.64 -30.37
C LYS A 181 -34.22 -11.67 -31.10
N MET A 182 -33.79 -10.42 -31.30
CA MET A 182 -34.56 -9.37 -31.99
C MET A 182 -34.73 -9.62 -33.50
N LEU A 183 -33.79 -10.35 -34.14
CA LEU A 183 -33.87 -10.70 -35.56
C LEU A 183 -34.48 -12.09 -35.82
N GLY A 184 -34.75 -12.87 -34.77
CA GLY A 184 -35.30 -14.23 -34.85
C GLY A 184 -36.84 -14.31 -34.79
N GLU A 185 -37.53 -13.20 -34.52
CA GLU A 185 -39.00 -13.09 -34.48
C GLU A 185 -39.55 -12.49 -35.79
N THR A 186 -39.20 -13.07 -36.94
CA THR A 186 -39.93 -12.90 -38.21
C THR A 186 -39.96 -14.20 -39.02
N GLN A 187 -40.24 -15.31 -38.35
CA GLN A 187 -40.60 -16.58 -39.00
C GLN A 187 -41.77 -17.18 -38.22
N GLY A 188 -43.00 -16.96 -38.70
CA GLY A 188 -44.18 -17.71 -38.25
C GLY A 188 -45.44 -16.90 -38.00
N CYS A 189 -45.99 -16.27 -39.04
CA CYS A 189 -47.37 -16.45 -39.53
C CYS A 189 -47.53 -15.66 -40.83
#